data_AF-R5JAJ2-F1
#
_entry.id   AF-R5JAJ2-F1
#
_cell.length_a   1.000
_cell.length_b   1.000
_cell.length_c   1.000
_cell.angle_alpha   90.00
_cell.angle_beta   90.00
_cell.angle_gamma   90.00
#
_symmetry.space_group_name_H-M   'P 1'
#
loop_
_entity.id
_entity.type
_entity.pdbx_description
1 polymer ?
#
loop_
_entity_poly.entity_id
_entity_poly.type
_entity_poly.pdbx_seq_one_letter_code
_entity_poly.pdbx_strand_id
1 'polypeptide(L)'
;MDYLLTFIICFIIIYLVYSIFVIYRKKGFEKFKSSKQIIFFEKAYKLDFKKINLKSFAQALALTNAFIIAFTFTVIQLIQNFILKMLVAFVILVPLMLLMYKLLSIVYKKKEGKQNV
;
A
#
# COMPACT_ATOMS: atom_id res chain seq x y z
N MET A 1 10.20 -17.05 16.25
CA MET A 1 10.12 -16.73 14.81
C MET A 1 11.08 -15.59 14.56
N ASP A 2 12.01 -15.74 13.62
CA ASP A 2 12.88 -14.63 13.23
C ASP A 2 12.05 -13.46 12.71
N TYR A 3 12.33 -12.23 13.17
CA TYR A 3 11.58 -11.04 12.77
C TYR A 3 11.54 -10.85 11.24
N LEU A 4 12.63 -11.23 10.56
CA LEU A 4 12.72 -11.23 9.11
C LEU A 4 11.74 -12.23 8.49
N LEU A 5 11.66 -13.44 9.03
CA LEU A 5 10.74 -14.47 8.55
C LEU A 5 9.28 -14.05 8.78
N THR A 6 8.97 -13.49 9.96
CA THR A 6 7.64 -12.93 10.26
C THR A 6 7.26 -11.83 9.27
N PHE A 7 8.21 -10.91 8.97
CA PHE A 7 7.99 -9.86 7.99
C PHE A 7 7.69 -10.44 6.60
N ILE A 8 8.52 -11.36 6.10
CA ILE A 8 8.38 -11.95 4.76
C ILE A 8 7.05 -12.68 4.63
N ILE A 9 6.69 -13.52 5.61
CA ILE A 9 5.42 -14.27 5.59
C ILE A 9 4.23 -13.31 5.62
N CYS A 10 4.23 -12.33 6.53
CA CYS A 10 3.16 -11.34 6.63
C CYS A 10 3.01 -10.55 5.32
N PHE A 11 4.14 -10.09 4.77
CA PHE A 11 4.18 -9.35 3.52
C PHE A 11 3.57 -10.15 2.35
N ILE A 12 4.00 -11.40 2.17
CA ILE A 12 3.51 -12.27 1.09
C ILE A 12 2.01 -12.52 1.25
N ILE A 13 1.56 -12.88 2.45
CA ILE A 13 0.14 -13.17 2.71
C ILE A 13 -0.72 -11.94 2.40
N ILE A 14 -0.37 -10.78 2.94
CA ILE A 14 -1.14 -9.55 2.74
C ILE A 14 -1.15 -9.13 1.26
N TYR A 15 0.00 -9.22 0.58
CA TYR A 15 0.08 -8.91 -0.85
C TYR A 15 -0.79 -9.84 -1.70
N LEU A 16 -0.79 -11.15 -1.40
CA LEU A 16 -1.63 -12.12 -2.11
C LEU A 16 -3.12 -11.85 -1.88
N VAL A 17 -3.52 -11.53 -0.65
CA VAL A 17 -4.91 -11.14 -0.34
C VAL A 17 -5.34 -9.94 -1.19
N TYR A 18 -4.56 -8.85 -1.21
CA TYR A 18 -4.88 -7.70 -2.05
C TYR A 18 -4.91 -8.07 -3.55
N SER A 19 -3.91 -8.80 -4.02
CA SER A 19 -3.81 -9.19 -5.44
C SER A 19 -5.02 -10.01 -5.89
N ILE A 20 -5.39 -11.04 -5.14
CA ILE A 20 -6.47 -11.95 -5.51
C ILE A 20 -7.83 -11.25 -5.39
N PHE A 21 -8.13 -10.64 -4.24
CA PHE A 21 -9.47 -10.14 -3.95
C PHE A 21 -9.76 -8.76 -4.55
N VAL A 22 -8.73 -7.92 -4.72
CA VAL A 22 -8.90 -6.55 -5.23
C VAL A 22 -8.51 -6.44 -6.71
N ILE A 23 -7.43 -7.09 -7.15
CA ILE A 23 -6.87 -6.82 -8.49
C ILE A 23 -7.34 -7.84 -9.53
N TYR A 24 -7.22 -9.14 -9.23
CA TYR A 24 -7.59 -10.20 -10.18
C TYR A 24 -9.09 -10.44 -10.25
N ARG A 25 -9.82 -10.22 -9.15
CA ARG A 25 -11.28 -10.35 -9.15
C ARG A 25 -11.92 -9.13 -9.80
N LYS A 26 -12.65 -9.32 -10.91
CA LYS A 26 -13.36 -8.23 -11.64
C LYS A 26 -14.17 -7.32 -10.72
N LYS A 27 -15.00 -7.89 -9.83
CA LYS A 27 -15.80 -7.12 -8.85
C LYS A 27 -14.94 -6.30 -7.88
N GLY A 28 -13.79 -6.82 -7.46
CA GLY A 28 -12.83 -6.10 -6.62
C GLY A 28 -12.19 -4.95 -7.38
N PHE A 29 -11.80 -5.21 -8.63
CA PHE A 29 -11.10 -4.22 -9.44
C PHE A 29 -12.00 -3.05 -9.82
N GLU A 30 -13.26 -3.29 -10.18
CA GLU A 30 -14.22 -2.21 -10.44
C GLU A 30 -14.46 -1.34 -9.19
N LYS A 31 -14.56 -1.95 -7.99
CA LYS A 31 -14.65 -1.21 -6.73
C LYS A 31 -13.38 -0.41 -6.43
N PHE A 32 -12.22 -0.94 -6.81
CA PHE A 32 -10.95 -0.26 -6.63
C PHE A 32 -10.89 1.04 -7.45
N LYS A 33 -11.37 1.03 -8.71
CA LYS A 33 -11.35 2.21 -9.60
C LYS A 33 -12.07 3.43 -9.01
N SER A 34 -13.16 3.21 -8.27
CA SER A 34 -13.94 4.27 -7.62
C SER A 34 -13.68 4.38 -6.11
N SER A 35 -12.61 3.76 -5.61
CA SER A 35 -12.31 3.75 -4.19
C SER A 35 -11.85 5.13 -3.70
N LYS A 36 -12.08 5.42 -2.41
CA LYS A 36 -11.54 6.60 -1.74
C LYS A 36 -10.02 6.70 -1.84
N GLN A 37 -9.33 5.57 -1.98
CA GLN A 37 -7.89 5.53 -2.13
C GLN A 37 -7.44 6.10 -3.48
N ILE A 38 -8.11 5.74 -4.58
CA ILE A 38 -7.88 6.37 -5.89
C ILE A 38 -8.15 7.87 -5.83
N ILE A 39 -9.31 8.25 -5.29
CA ILE A 39 -9.69 9.68 -5.16
C ILE A 39 -8.67 10.45 -4.32
N PHE A 40 -8.12 9.83 -3.27
CA PHE A 40 -7.06 10.44 -2.46
C PHE A 40 -5.80 10.69 -3.29
N PHE A 41 -5.36 9.72 -4.09
CA PHE A 41 -4.18 9.89 -4.96
C PHE A 41 -4.40 10.94 -6.06
N GLU A 42 -5.62 11.01 -6.62
CA GLU A 42 -5.99 12.07 -7.58
C GLU A 42 -5.93 13.45 -6.94
N LYS A 43 -6.50 13.61 -5.74
CA LYS A 43 -6.63 14.93 -5.11
C LYS A 43 -5.35 15.39 -4.41
N ALA A 44 -4.75 14.53 -3.59
CA ALA A 44 -3.60 14.88 -2.76
C ALA A 44 -2.30 14.93 -3.56
N TYR A 45 -2.13 14.03 -4.54
CA TYR A 45 -0.90 13.93 -5.33
C TYR A 45 -1.07 14.32 -6.80
N LYS A 46 -2.27 14.74 -7.22
CA LYS A 46 -2.56 15.17 -8.59
C LYS A 46 -2.19 14.11 -9.64
N LEU A 47 -2.35 12.83 -9.32
CA LEU A 47 -2.11 11.75 -10.29
C LEU A 47 -3.27 11.69 -11.29
N ASP A 48 -2.94 11.62 -12.57
CA ASP A 48 -3.91 11.42 -13.63
C ASP A 48 -4.01 9.93 -14.00
N PHE A 49 -4.99 9.22 -13.43
CA PHE A 49 -5.20 7.80 -13.70
C PHE A 49 -5.62 7.48 -15.14
N LYS A 50 -5.94 8.48 -15.97
CA LYS A 50 -6.18 8.28 -17.40
C LYS A 50 -4.88 8.09 -18.20
N LYS A 51 -3.76 8.58 -17.66
CA LYS A 51 -2.42 8.57 -18.28
C LYS A 51 -1.48 7.53 -17.68
N ILE A 52 -1.99 6.62 -16.86
CA ILE A 52 -1.20 5.52 -16.28
C ILE A 52 -2.00 4.24 -16.28
N ASN A 53 -1.30 3.10 -16.37
CA ASN A 53 -1.96 1.79 -16.29
C ASN A 53 -2.48 1.55 -14.86
N LEU A 54 -3.81 1.61 -14.69
CA LEU A 54 -4.47 1.47 -13.39
C LEU A 54 -4.24 0.11 -12.73
N LYS A 55 -4.12 -0.97 -13.52
CA LYS A 55 -3.83 -2.32 -12.98
C LYS A 55 -2.41 -2.41 -12.43
N SER A 56 -1.44 -1.81 -13.12
CA SER A 56 -0.06 -1.70 -12.64
C SER A 56 0.00 -0.86 -11.36
N PHE A 57 -0.72 0.25 -11.31
CA PHE A 57 -0.83 1.06 -10.10
C PHE A 57 -1.45 0.27 -8.94
N ALA A 58 -2.54 -0.45 -9.18
CA ALA A 58 -3.18 -1.28 -8.17
C ALA A 58 -2.21 -2.31 -7.57
N GLN A 59 -1.38 -2.95 -8.40
CA GLN A 59 -0.37 -3.90 -7.94
C GLN A 59 0.70 -3.23 -7.08
N ALA A 60 1.21 -2.07 -7.52
CA ALA A 60 2.20 -1.32 -6.77
C ALA A 60 1.63 -0.80 -5.43
N LEU A 61 0.37 -0.38 -5.41
CA LEU A 61 -0.32 0.03 -4.19
C LEU A 61 -0.57 -1.15 -3.24
N ALA A 62 -0.94 -2.32 -3.76
CA ALA A 62 -1.05 -3.54 -2.96
C ALA A 62 0.30 -3.93 -2.32
N LEU A 63 1.39 -3.86 -3.09
CA LEU A 63 2.74 -4.09 -2.58
C LEU A 63 3.12 -3.09 -1.48
N THR A 64 2.78 -1.81 -1.70
CA THR A 64 3.02 -0.73 -0.74
C THR A 64 2.25 -0.95 0.56
N ASN A 65 0.96 -1.30 0.47
CA ASN A 65 0.13 -1.58 1.64
C ASN A 65 0.61 -2.83 2.39
N ALA A 66 1.00 -3.88 1.68
CA ALA A 66 1.57 -5.08 2.27
C ALA A 66 2.87 -4.77 3.04
N PHE A 67 3.74 -3.93 2.47
CA PHE A 67 4.96 -3.48 3.13
C PHE A 67 4.65 -2.71 4.42
N ILE A 68 3.76 -1.71 4.36
CA ILE A 68 3.38 -0.89 5.51
C ILE A 68 2.86 -1.78 6.66
N ILE A 69 1.95 -2.71 6.35
CA ILE A 69 1.35 -3.62 7.34
C ILE A 69 2.40 -4.57 7.90
N ALA A 70 3.17 -5.26 7.06
CA ALA A 70 4.17 -6.21 7.51
C ALA A 70 5.26 -5.56 8.34
N PHE A 71 5.75 -4.38 7.93
CA PHE A 71 6.75 -3.64 8.68
C PHE A 71 6.21 -3.21 10.04
N THR A 72 5.03 -2.60 10.08
CA THR A 72 4.39 -2.18 11.33
C THR A 72 4.19 -3.39 12.25
N PHE A 73 3.66 -4.48 11.71
CA PHE A 73 3.42 -5.71 12.47
C PHE A 73 4.70 -6.30 13.06
N THR A 74 5.80 -6.30 12.31
CA THR A 74 7.09 -6.78 12.80
C THR A 74 7.66 -5.89 13.90
N VAL A 75 7.62 -4.56 13.73
CA VAL A 75 8.16 -3.63 14.75
C VAL A 75 7.41 -3.74 16.07
N ILE A 76 6.09 -3.88 16.03
CA ILE A 76 5.28 -3.94 17.26
C ILE A 76 5.49 -5.27 18.03
N GLN A 77 6.10 -6.30 17.43
CA GLN A 77 6.49 -7.52 18.15
C GLN A 77 7.59 -7.28 19.20
N LEU A 78 8.32 -6.16 19.12
CA LEU A 78 9.31 -5.77 20.12
C LEU A 78 8.66 -5.34 21.45
N ILE A 79 7.35 -5.12 21.46
CA ILE A 79 6.60 -4.62 22.62
C ILE A 79 5.74 -5.75 23.19
N GLN A 80 5.88 -6.03 24.48
CA GLN A 80 5.12 -7.08 25.15
C GLN A 80 3.72 -6.60 25.58
N ASN A 81 3.62 -5.38 26.11
CA ASN A 81 2.35 -4.85 26.60
C ASN A 81 1.39 -4.59 25.43
N PHE A 82 0.21 -5.22 25.47
CA PHE A 82 -0.77 -5.15 24.40
C PHE A 82 -1.26 -3.72 24.12
N ILE A 83 -1.55 -2.94 25.15
CA ILE A 83 -2.02 -1.55 25.00
C ILE A 83 -0.93 -0.70 24.34
N LEU A 84 0.31 -0.82 24.83
CA LEU A 84 1.45 -0.09 24.25
C LEU A 84 1.74 -0.53 22.81
N LYS A 85 1.58 -1.82 22.51
CA LYS A 85 1.70 -2.39 21.16
C LYS A 85 0.74 -1.72 20.18
N MET A 86 -0.51 -1.53 20.59
CA MET A 86 -1.54 -0.86 19.77
C MET A 86 -1.23 0.63 19.56
N LEU A 87 -0.76 1.32 20.59
CA LEU A 87 -0.36 2.73 20.48
C LEU A 87 0.81 2.91 19.51
N VAL A 88 1.85 2.10 19.65
CA VAL A 88 3.03 2.16 18.78
C VAL A 88 2.68 1.76 17.35
N ALA A 89 1.79 0.78 17.16
CA ALA A 89 1.28 0.43 15.84
C ALA A 89 0.70 1.66 15.14
N PHE A 90 -0.15 2.44 15.82
CA PHE A 90 -0.75 3.63 15.24
C PHE A 90 0.29 4.71 14.90
N VAL A 91 1.22 4.97 15.83
CA VAL A 91 2.29 5.96 15.68
C VAL A 91 3.23 5.63 14.51
N ILE A 92 3.48 4.35 14.22
CA ILE A 92 4.33 3.92 13.10
C ILE A 92 3.54 3.88 11.80
N LEU A 93 2.32 3.33 11.83
CA LEU A 93 1.53 3.08 10.64
C LEU A 93 1.23 4.37 9.86
N VAL A 94 0.82 5.42 10.56
CA VAL A 94 0.37 6.67 9.90
C VAL A 94 1.52 7.39 9.18
N PRO A 95 2.67 7.70 9.81
CA PRO A 95 3.80 8.32 9.11
C PRO A 95 4.34 7.44 7.98
N LEU A 96 4.43 6.12 8.20
CA LEU A 96 4.91 5.19 7.20
C LEU A 96 3.99 5.17 5.98
N MET A 97 2.67 5.18 6.19
CA MET A 97 1.69 5.24 5.12
C MET A 97 1.83 6.53 4.30
N LEU A 98 1.95 7.68 4.96
CA LEU A 98 2.14 8.97 4.27
C LEU A 98 3.42 8.99 3.43
N LEU A 99 4.53 8.53 4.01
CA LEU A 99 5.83 8.46 3.34
C LEU A 99 5.78 7.54 2.12
N MET A 100 5.24 6.34 2.29
CA MET A 100 5.16 5.33 1.24
C MET A 100 4.22 5.74 0.11
N TYR A 101 3.09 6.39 0.43
CA TYR A 101 2.17 6.90 -0.59
C TYR A 101 2.77 8.07 -1.36
N LYS A 102 3.54 8.94 -0.71
CA LYS A 102 4.31 9.98 -1.40
C LYS A 102 5.36 9.39 -2.34
N LEU A 103 6.07 8.34 -1.92
CA LEU A 103 7.03 7.66 -2.80
C LEU A 103 6.34 7.02 -4.01
N LEU A 104 5.24 6.31 -3.77
CA LEU A 104 4.44 5.70 -4.84
C LEU A 104 3.93 6.75 -5.82
N SER A 105 3.47 7.90 -5.33
CA SER A 105 2.97 8.96 -6.19
C SER A 105 4.07 9.58 -7.05
N ILE A 106 5.28 9.79 -6.52
CA ILE A 106 6.44 10.27 -7.30
C ILE A 106 6.76 9.29 -8.44
N VAL A 107 6.77 7.98 -8.15
CA VAL A 107 7.04 6.95 -9.16
C VAL A 107 6.01 7.00 -10.28
N TYR A 108 4.73 7.12 -9.96
CA TYR A 108 3.66 7.14 -10.97
C TYR A 108 3.51 8.49 -11.67
N LYS A 109 3.87 9.60 -11.02
CA LYS A 109 3.93 10.91 -11.68
C LYS A 109 5.01 10.96 -12.75
N LYS A 110 6.14 10.29 -12.53
CA LYS A 110 7.17 10.10 -13.57
C LYS A 110 6.68 9.24 -14.73
N LYS A 111 5.85 8.22 -14.47
CA LYS A 111 5.26 7.37 -15.52
C LYS A 111 4.22 8.12 -16.35
N GLU A 112 3.45 9.02 -15.72
CA GLU A 112 2.48 9.89 -16.38
C GLU A 112 3.15 10.76 -17.46
N GLY A 113 4.28 11.39 -17.14
CA GLY A 113 5.01 12.25 -18.08
C GLY A 113 5.69 11.51 -19.24
N LYS A 114 5.90 10.19 -19.13
CA LYS A 114 6.51 9.36 -20.18
C LYS A 114 5.53 8.85 -21.24
N GLN A 115 4.21 8.96 -21.02
CA GLN A 115 3.21 8.58 -22.03
C GLN A 115 2.93 9.69 -23.06
N ASN A 116 3.49 10.89 -22.88
CA ASN A 116 3.35 12.03 -23.80
C ASN A 116 4.54 12.19 -24.78
N VAL A 117 5.33 11.14 -25.02
CA VAL A 117 6.43 11.13 -26.00
C VAL A 117 6.24 9.96 -26.95
#